data_AF-A0A8X6QXV2-F1
#
_entry.id   AF-A0A8X6QXV2-F1
#
_cell.length_a   1.000
_cell.length_b   1.000
_cell.length_c   1.000
_cell.angle_alpha   90.00
_cell.angle_beta   90.00
_cell.angle_gamma   90.00
#
_symmetry.space_group_name_H-M   'P 1'
#
loop_
_entity.id
_entity.type
_entity.pdbx_description
1 polymer ?
#
loop_
_entity_poly.entity_id
_entity_poly.type
_entity_poly.pdbx_seq_one_letter_code
_entity_poly.pdbx_strand_id
1 'polypeptide(L)' 'MFFNEKKCIDENREVHEIGSLWYNNLRCEQLQCIRFDGILYIQGYGCGQITPPKPCFLVPGKGLNYPECCHQVNCPHGVN' A
#
# COMPACT_ATOMS: atom_id res chain seq x y z
N MET A 1 0.80 -27.86 20.29
CA MET A 1 0.03 -27.07 19.31
C MET A 1 0.95 -25.94 18.86
N PHE A 2 1.64 -26.08 17.72
CA PHE A 2 2.61 -25.08 17.24
C PHE A 2 1.87 -24.12 16.31
N PHE A 3 1.49 -22.94 16.80
CA PHE A 3 1.07 -21.86 15.91
C PHE A 3 2.29 -21.38 15.13
N ASN A 4 2.11 -21.11 13.83
CA ASN A 4 3.15 -20.65 12.92
C ASN A 4 3.75 -19.30 13.38
N GLU A 5 4.72 -19.32 14.29
CA GLU A 5 5.37 -18.10 14.85
C GLU A 5 6.22 -17.31 13.83
N LYS A 6 6.16 -17.66 12.54
CA LYS A 6 7.01 -17.09 11.48
C LYS A 6 6.25 -16.63 10.24
N LYS A 7 4.90 -16.64 10.24
CA LYS A 7 4.12 -16.30 9.05
C LYS A 7 2.97 -15.37 9.40
N CYS A 8 2.72 -14.40 8.53
CA CYS A 8 1.53 -13.56 8.58
C CYS A 8 0.40 -14.21 7.79
N ILE A 9 -0.84 -13.96 8.20
CA ILE A 9 -2.05 -14.36 7.47
C ILE A 9 -2.84 -13.09 7.18
N ASP A 10 -3.13 -12.82 5.92
CA ASP A 10 -3.87 -11.63 5.51
C ASP A 10 -5.40 -11.82 5.52
N GLU A 11 -6.14 -10.78 5.09
CA GLU A 11 -7.60 -10.79 5.04
C GLU A 11 -8.18 -11.83 4.07
N ASN A 12 -7.40 -12.26 3.08
CA ASN A 12 -7.76 -13.31 2.11
C ASN A 12 -7.42 -14.71 2.61
N ARG A 13 -6.85 -14.83 3.82
CA ARG A 13 -6.30 -16.05 4.42
C ARG A 13 -5.07 -16.58 3.66
N GLU A 14 -4.39 -15.72 2.90
CA GLU A 14 -3.11 -16.08 2.29
C GLU A 14 -2.00 -16.02 3.33
N VAL A 15 -1.07 -16.97 3.24
CA VAL A 15 0.02 -17.13 4.20
C VAL A 15 1.30 -16.55 3.62
N HIS A 16 1.90 -15.62 4.35
CA HIS A 16 3.06 -14.83 3.94
C HIS A 16 4.24 -15.05 4.89
N GLU A 17 5.43 -15.31 4.35
CA GLU A 17 6.65 -15.48 5.16
C GLU A 17 7.15 -14.13 5.70
N ILE A 18 7.84 -14.12 6.84
CA ILE A 18 8.50 -12.88 7.31
C ILE A 18 9.44 -12.33 6.23
N GLY A 19 9.32 -11.03 5.96
CA GLY A 19 10.07 -10.30 4.96
C GLY A 19 9.41 -10.29 3.57
N SER A 20 8.40 -11.12 3.31
CA SER A 20 7.70 -11.13 2.03
C SER A 20 6.93 -9.84 1.82
N LEU A 21 6.85 -9.43 0.55
CA LEU A 21 6.18 -8.21 0.08
C LEU A 21 5.13 -8.62 -0.95
N TRP A 22 3.91 -8.10 -0.79
CA TRP A 22 2.80 -8.32 -1.72
C TRP A 22 1.95 -7.05 -1.85
N TYR A 23 0.98 -7.07 -2.76
CA TYR A 23 0.15 -5.91 -3.08
C TYR A 23 -1.33 -6.23 -2.95
N ASN A 24 -2.08 -5.27 -2.42
CA ASN A 24 -3.54 -5.24 -2.50
C ASN A 24 -3.95 -4.20 -3.55
N ASN A 25 -4.23 -4.66 -4.76
CA ASN A 25 -4.50 -3.77 -5.90
C ASN A 25 -5.90 -3.14 -5.83
N LEU A 26 -6.83 -3.72 -5.08
CA LEU A 26 -8.15 -3.13 -4.83
C LEU A 26 -8.04 -1.89 -3.93
N ARG A 27 -7.08 -1.90 -3.00
CA ARG A 27 -6.83 -0.82 -2.04
C ARG A 27 -5.64 0.07 -2.41
N CYS A 28 -4.90 -0.29 -3.46
CA CYS A 28 -3.64 0.32 -3.86
C CYS A 28 -2.65 0.40 -2.67
N GLU A 29 -2.38 -0.75 -2.06
CA GLU A 29 -1.49 -0.89 -0.90
C GLU A 29 -0.34 -1.86 -1.21
N GLN A 30 0.84 -1.58 -0.65
CA GLN A 30 1.93 -2.52 -0.52
C GLN A 30 1.97 -3.03 0.92
N LEU A 31 2.02 -4.34 1.09
CA LEU A 31 2.01 -5.01 2.38
C LEU A 31 3.31 -5.78 2.58
N GLN A 32 3.79 -5.83 3.82
CA GLN A 32 4.96 -6.59 4.20
C GLN A 32 4.72 -7.32 5.53
N CYS A 33 5.09 -8.59 5.60
CA CYS A 33 5.09 -9.33 6.85
C CYS A 33 6.38 -9.00 7.60
N ILE A 34 6.27 -8.37 8.76
CA ILE A 34 7.43 -7.98 9.57
C ILE A 34 7.33 -8.59 10.96
N ARG A 35 8.49 -8.78 11.59
CA ARG A 35 8.59 -9.12 13.01
C ARG A 35 9.27 -7.97 13.73
N PHE A 36 8.56 -7.37 14.68
CA PHE A 36 9.08 -6.29 15.50
C PHE A 36 8.84 -6.62 16.97
N ASP A 37 9.89 -6.55 17.78
CA ASP A 37 9.87 -6.89 19.21
C ASP A 37 9.19 -8.26 19.52
N GLY A 38 9.53 -9.26 18.72
CA GLY A 38 9.00 -10.62 18.87
C GLY A 38 7.58 -10.84 18.33
N ILE A 39 6.82 -9.77 18.05
CA ILE A 39 5.43 -9.79 17.56
C ILE A 39 5.40 -9.71 16.02
N LEU A 40 4.47 -10.45 15.41
CA LEU A 40 4.22 -10.41 13.97
C LEU A 40 3.24 -9.30 13.60
N TYR A 41 3.57 -8.53 12.57
CA TYR A 41 2.72 -7.49 12.00
C TYR A 41 2.66 -7.62 10.49
N ILE A 42 1.52 -7.24 9.92
CA ILE A 42 1.42 -6.86 8.51
C ILE A 42 1.55 -5.34 8.47
N GLN A 43 2.68 -4.85 7.97
CA GLN A 43 2.90 -3.44 7.73
C GLN A 43 2.37 -3.08 6.35
N GLY A 44 1.56 -2.02 6.26
CA GLY A 44 0.98 -1.54 5.00
C GLY A 44 1.39 -0.12 4.66
N TYR A 45 1.65 0.12 3.39
CA TYR A 45 1.88 1.43 2.78
C TYR A 45 0.79 1.67 1.75
N GLY A 46 0.07 2.77 1.88
CA GLY A 46 -1.01 3.15 0.97
C GLY A 46 -0.86 4.60 0.49
N CYS A 47 -1.71 4.98 -0.46
CA CYS A 47 -1.68 6.34 -1.01
C CYS A 47 -2.02 7.38 0.05
N GLY A 48 -1.24 8.46 0.09
CA GLY A 48 -1.55 9.62 0.94
C GLY A 48 -2.86 10.28 0.52
N GLN A 49 -3.63 10.76 1.50
CA GLN A 49 -4.78 11.61 1.24
C GLN A 49 -4.31 13.02 0.93
N ILE A 50 -4.64 13.51 -0.27
CA ILE A 50 -4.24 14.82 -0.76
C ILE A 50 -5.47 15.60 -1.23
N THR A 51 -5.50 16.90 -0.93
CA THR A 51 -6.47 17.82 -1.52
C THR A 51 -5.69 18.76 -2.44
N PRO A 52 -5.86 18.68 -3.77
CA PRO A 52 -5.11 19.52 -4.69
C PRO A 52 -5.57 20.98 -4.54
N PRO A 53 -4.65 21.95 -4.62
CA PRO A 53 -5.03 23.36 -4.73
C PRO A 53 -5.70 23.62 -6.08
N LYS A 54 -6.64 24.56 -6.16
CA LYS A 54 -7.19 25.00 -7.46
C LYS A 54 -6.09 25.73 -8.26
N PRO A 55 -6.00 25.57 -9.59
CA PRO A 55 -6.87 24.84 -10.50
C PRO A 55 -6.41 23.39 -10.77
N CYS A 56 -5.61 22.79 -9.88
CA CYS A 56 -5.17 21.41 -10.02
C CYS A 56 -6.28 20.42 -9.62
N PHE A 57 -6.21 19.22 -10.16
CA PHE A 57 -7.15 18.15 -9.91
C PHE A 57 -6.44 16.81 -9.74
N LEU A 58 -7.10 15.88 -9.06
CA LEU A 58 -6.61 14.51 -8.95
C LEU A 58 -6.98 13.74 -10.21
N VAL A 59 -6.01 13.01 -10.74
CA VAL A 59 -6.21 12.03 -11.81
C VAL A 59 -5.88 10.63 -11.27
N PRO A 60 -6.55 9.58 -11.77
CA PRO A 60 -6.20 8.20 -11.40
C PRO A 60 -4.74 7.87 -11.71
N GLY A 61 -4.13 7.04 -10.86
CA GLY A 61 -2.81 6.46 -11.13
C GLY A 61 -2.85 5.55 -12.37
N LYS A 62 -1.66 5.25 -12.92
CA LYS A 62 -1.52 4.49 -14.18
C LYS A 62 -0.96 3.09 -13.99
N GLY A 63 -0.40 2.78 -12.82
CA GLY A 63 0.17 1.46 -12.55
C GLY A 63 -0.82 0.49 -11.92
N LEU A 64 -0.42 -0.77 -11.87
CA LEU A 64 -1.21 -1.85 -11.31
C LEU A 64 -1.10 -1.92 -9.77
N ASN A 65 0.09 -1.60 -9.25
CA ASN A 65 0.47 -1.78 -7.86
C ASN A 65 0.86 -0.46 -7.20
N TYR A 66 0.84 -0.41 -5.87
CA TYR A 66 1.39 0.72 -5.12
C TYR A 66 2.89 0.89 -5.43
N PRO A 67 3.41 2.13 -5.54
CA PRO A 67 2.72 3.42 -5.45
C PRO A 67 2.14 3.92 -6.79
N GLU A 68 2.29 3.17 -7.87
CA GLU A 68 1.96 3.62 -9.23
C GLU A 68 0.45 3.70 -9.50
N CYS A 69 -0.37 2.95 -8.75
CA CYS A 69 -1.83 3.08 -8.78
C CYS A 69 -2.36 4.30 -8.01
N CYS A 70 -1.51 5.03 -7.27
CA CYS A 70 -1.94 6.20 -6.51
C CYS A 70 -2.35 7.37 -7.40
N HIS A 71 -3.35 8.13 -6.95
CA HIS A 71 -3.79 9.35 -7.62
C HIS A 71 -2.63 10.35 -7.76
N GLN A 72 -2.58 11.00 -8.92
CA GLN A 72 -1.59 12.04 -9.20
C GLN A 72 -2.27 13.40 -9.27
N VAL A 73 -1.55 14.45 -8.86
CA VAL A 73 -2.00 15.82 -9.06
C VAL A 73 -1.65 16.23 -10.48
N ASN A 74 -2.67 16.60 -11.25
CA ASN A 74 -2.49 17.23 -12.55
C ASN A 74 -2.88 18.70 -12.45
N CYS A 75 -1.93 19.59 -12.76
CA CYS A 75 -2.15 21.02 -12.79
C CYS A 75 -2.13 21.47 -14.27
N PRO A 76 -3.19 22.15 -14.77
CA PRO A 76 -3.14 22.72 -16.11
C PRO A 76 -1.98 23.71 -16.20
N HIS A 77 -1.24 23.67 -17.32
CA HIS A 77 -0.05 24.49 -17.54
C HIS A 77 -0.33 25.99 -17.25
N GLY A 78 0.47 26.59 -16.37
CA GLY A 78 0.36 28.01 -16.01
C GLY A 78 0.20 28.31 -14.51
N VAL A 79 0.14 27.27 -13.66
CA VAL A 79 0.28 27.40 -12.20
C VAL A 79 1.67 26.96 -11.79
N ASN A 80 2.55 27.95 -11.59
CA ASN A 80 3.80 27.81 -10.83
C ASN A 80 3.51 28.11 -9.35
#